data_AF-A0A0Q3VHU0-F1
#
_entry.id   AF-A0A0Q3VHU0-F1
#
_cell.length_a   1.000
_cell.length_b   1.000
_cell.length_c   1.000
_cell.angle_alpha   90.00
_cell.angle_beta   90.00
_cell.angle_gamma   90.00
#
_symmetry.space_group_name_H-M   'P 1'
#
loop_
_entity.id
_entity.type
_entity.pdbx_description
1 polymer ?
#
loop_
_entity_poly.entity_id
_entity_poly.type
_entity_poly.pdbx_seq_one_letter_code
_entity_poly.pdbx_strand_id
1 'polypeptide(L)'
;MWRAVIAAIRKKTPYWRLFLYSFVFMIKQKEGMTMKRNNKFEADEVVILISTGEKVTINKSSYIANMKRYSYTIKENPSMFYFEDELQTID
;
A
#
# COMPACT_ATOMS: atom_id res chain seq x y z
N MET A 1 -39.75 -14.64 -2.18
CA MET A 1 -39.22 -15.89 -1.60
C MET A 1 -38.01 -15.68 -0.66
N TRP A 2 -37.08 -14.76 -0.95
CA TRP A 2 -35.90 -14.49 -0.10
C TRP A 2 -36.17 -13.87 1.30
N ARG A 3 -37.30 -13.19 1.51
CA ARG A 3 -37.64 -12.57 2.82
C ARG A 3 -37.90 -13.60 3.93
N ALA A 4 -38.43 -14.78 3.58
CA ALA A 4 -38.70 -15.86 4.53
C ALA A 4 -37.41 -16.58 4.98
N VAL A 5 -36.44 -16.71 4.07
CA VAL A 5 -35.12 -17.30 4.36
C VAL A 5 -34.34 -16.42 5.35
N ILE A 6 -34.37 -15.10 5.15
CA ILE A 6 -33.76 -14.12 6.08
C ILE A 6 -34.44 -14.14 7.46
N ALA A 7 -35.77 -14.31 7.50
CA ALA A 7 -36.52 -14.40 8.75
C ALA A 7 -36.23 -15.69 9.55
N ALA A 8 -36.01 -16.82 8.86
CA ALA A 8 -35.68 -18.10 9.48
C ALA A 8 -34.28 -18.12 10.12
N ILE A 9 -33.30 -17.44 9.50
CA ILE A 9 -31.94 -17.27 10.02
C ILE A 9 -31.93 -16.42 11.30
N ARG A 10 -32.88 -15.49 11.45
CA ARG A 10 -32.99 -14.55 12.58
C ARG A 10 -33.31 -15.21 13.92
N LYS A 11 -33.78 -16.46 13.94
CA LYS A 11 -34.19 -17.16 15.17
C LYS A 11 -33.14 -18.11 15.76
N LYS A 12 -32.01 -18.37 15.10
CA LYS A 12 -31.14 -19.50 15.51
C LYS A 12 -29.81 -19.15 16.18
N THR A 13 -29.37 -17.89 16.19
CA THR A 13 -28.10 -17.53 16.87
C THR A 13 -27.98 -16.03 17.14
N PRO A 14 -27.85 -15.59 18.41
CA PRO A 14 -27.81 -14.17 18.78
C PRO A 14 -26.52 -13.43 18.35
N TYR A 15 -25.53 -14.14 17.80
CA TYR A 15 -24.20 -13.61 17.49
C TYR A 15 -23.91 -13.38 16.00
N TRP A 16 -24.85 -13.66 15.08
CA TRP A 16 -24.61 -13.51 13.64
C TRP A 16 -24.38 -12.06 13.20
N ARG A 17 -24.96 -11.11 13.94
CA ARG A 17 -24.75 -9.67 13.69
C ARG A 17 -23.32 -9.23 13.97
N LEU A 18 -22.63 -9.88 14.92
CA LEU A 18 -21.23 -9.63 15.27
C LEU A 18 -20.27 -10.28 14.26
N PHE A 19 -20.59 -11.47 13.76
CA PHE A 19 -19.82 -12.12 12.69
C PHE A 19 -19.89 -11.35 11.35
N LEU A 20 -21.07 -10.86 10.99
CA LEU A 20 -21.23 -10.01 9.81
C LEU A 20 -20.50 -8.67 9.99
N TYR A 21 -20.48 -8.10 11.20
CA TYR A 21 -19.72 -6.88 11.50
C TYR A 21 -18.22 -7.09 11.38
N SER A 22 -17.66 -8.18 11.93
CA SER A 22 -16.23 -8.50 11.76
C SER A 22 -15.86 -8.73 10.30
N PHE A 23 -16.72 -9.43 9.53
CA PHE A 23 -16.45 -9.69 8.11
C PHE A 23 -16.58 -8.43 7.24
N VAL A 24 -17.61 -7.60 7.45
CA VAL A 24 -17.77 -6.31 6.75
C VAL A 24 -16.68 -5.31 7.15
N PHE A 25 -16.28 -5.26 8.43
CA PHE A 25 -15.17 -4.43 8.91
C PHE A 25 -13.83 -4.88 8.30
N MET A 26 -13.61 -6.19 8.14
CA MET A 26 -12.42 -6.75 7.49
C MET A 26 -12.39 -6.42 5.99
N ILE A 27 -13.54 -6.40 5.30
CA ILE A 27 -13.63 -5.97 3.90
C ILE A 27 -13.41 -4.45 3.78
N LYS A 28 -13.87 -3.65 4.76
CA LYS A 28 -13.76 -2.18 4.74
C LYS A 28 -12.34 -1.64 4.98
N GLN A 29 -11.43 -2.44 5.54
CA GLN A 29 -10.01 -2.08 5.69
C GLN A 29 -9.22 -2.16 4.37
N LYS A 30 -9.79 -2.76 3.31
CA LYS A 30 -9.13 -2.90 1.99
C LYS A 30 -9.39 -1.75 1.02
N GLU A 31 -10.30 -0.83 1.33
CA GLU A 31 -10.48 0.38 0.54
C GLU A 31 -9.42 1.40 0.94
N GLY A 32 -8.40 1.50 0.08
CA GLY A 32 -7.19 2.26 0.32
C GLY A 32 -7.48 3.70 0.72
N MET A 33 -7.03 4.06 1.91
CA MET A 33 -6.66 5.43 2.19
C MET A 33 -5.46 5.75 1.29
N THR A 34 -5.71 6.30 0.11
CA THR A 34 -4.67 7.02 -0.62
C THR A 34 -4.37 8.28 0.19
N MET A 35 -3.58 8.12 1.26
CA MET A 35 -2.85 9.26 1.80
C MET A 35 -2.07 9.84 0.62
N LYS A 36 -2.20 11.16 0.40
CA LYS A 36 -1.30 11.87 -0.52
C LYS A 36 0.11 11.52 -0.07
N ARG A 37 0.77 10.65 -0.84
CA ARG A 37 2.15 10.29 -0.59
C ARG A 37 2.94 11.52 -1.00
N ASN A 38 3.68 12.08 -0.05
CA ASN A 38 4.64 13.16 -0.30
C ASN A 38 5.99 12.56 -0.74
N ASN A 39 5.97 11.44 -1.47
CA ASN A 39 7.17 10.87 -2.06
C ASN A 39 7.63 11.78 -3.20
N LYS A 40 8.93 12.05 -3.29
CA LYS A 40 9.49 12.89 -4.36
C LYS A 40 9.41 12.25 -5.73
N PHE A 41 9.47 10.92 -5.80
CA PHE A 41 9.51 10.17 -7.04
C PHE A 41 8.38 9.16 -7.16
N GLU A 42 7.86 8.99 -8.37
CA GLU A 42 6.80 8.04 -8.70
C GLU A 42 7.32 6.65 -9.06
N ALA A 43 6.42 5.67 -9.08
CA ALA A 43 6.74 4.35 -9.61
C ALA A 43 6.95 4.44 -11.13
N ASP A 44 7.89 3.66 -11.66
CA ASP A 44 8.30 3.65 -13.06
C ASP A 44 9.04 4.91 -13.55
N GLU A 45 9.38 5.82 -12.64
CA GLU A 45 10.21 6.98 -12.94
C GLU A 45 11.69 6.61 -13.05
N VAL A 46 12.40 7.24 -13.99
CA VAL A 46 13.85 7.04 -14.17
C VAL A 46 14.59 8.12 -13.38
N VAL A 47 15.49 7.68 -12.51
CA VAL A 47 16.30 8.55 -11.64
C VAL A 47 17.78 8.18 -11.76
N ILE A 48 18.66 9.08 -11.35
CA ILE A 48 20.10 8.84 -11.31
C ILE A 48 20.51 8.49 -9.89
N LEU A 49 21.18 7.36 -9.73
CA LEU A 49 21.88 7.03 -8.48
C LEU A 49 23.10 7.93 -8.33
N ILE A 50 23.18 8.69 -7.24
CA ILE A 50 24.32 9.56 -6.97
C ILE A 50 25.60 8.73 -6.71
N SER A 51 25.45 7.55 -6.10
CA SER A 51 26.57 6.69 -5.73
C SER A 51 27.28 6.06 -6.93
N THR A 52 26.52 5.63 -7.94
CA THR A 52 27.07 4.94 -9.13
C THR A 52 27.04 5.80 -10.39
N GLY A 53 26.27 6.88 -10.41
CA GLY A 53 26.01 7.68 -11.63
C GLY A 53 25.13 6.96 -12.65
N GLU A 54 24.53 5.83 -12.28
CA GLU A 54 23.72 5.01 -13.18
C GLU A 54 22.27 5.49 -13.22
N LYS A 55 21.66 5.40 -14.41
CA LYS A 55 20.23 5.64 -14.59
C LYS A 55 19.47 4.36 -14.24
N VAL A 56 18.53 4.48 -13.33
CA VAL A 56 17.78 3.36 -12.76
C VAL A 56 16.30 3.68 -12.69
N THR A 57 15.48 2.64 -12.73
CA THR A 57 14.02 2.79 -12.73
C THR A 57 13.45 2.47 -11.36
N ILE A 58 12.65 3.39 -10.82
CA ILE A 58 11.96 3.17 -9.56
C ILE A 58 10.85 2.12 -9.77
N ASN A 59 10.81 1.13 -8.88
CA ASN A 59 9.76 0.11 -8.86
C ASN A 59 8.64 0.49 -7.88
N LYS A 60 9.02 0.71 -6.61
CA LYS A 60 8.09 1.03 -5.54
C LYS A 60 8.75 1.93 -4.50
N SER A 61 7.94 2.80 -3.91
CA SER A 61 8.30 3.58 -2.74
C SER A 61 7.64 3.01 -1.48
N SER A 62 8.30 3.12 -0.33
CA SER A 62 7.77 2.72 0.97
C SER A 62 8.18 3.73 2.02
N TYR A 63 7.24 4.09 2.90
CA TYR A 63 7.49 5.04 3.97
C TYR A 63 7.99 4.31 5.22
N ILE A 64 9.18 4.68 5.70
CA ILE A 64 9.75 4.14 6.93
C ILE A 64 9.44 5.12 8.06
N ALA A 65 8.39 4.80 8.83
CA ALA A 65 7.89 5.68 9.90
C ALA A 65 8.93 5.99 10.98
N ASN A 66 9.82 5.04 11.29
CA ASN A 66 10.88 5.22 12.29
C ASN A 66 11.88 6.32 11.89
N MET A 67 12.23 6.39 10.60
CA MET A 67 13.21 7.35 10.07
C MET A 67 12.54 8.59 9.47
N LYS A 68 11.21 8.58 9.36
CA LYS A 68 10.40 9.59 8.66
C LYS A 68 10.85 9.85 7.22
N ARG A 69 11.36 8.82 6.54
CA ARG A 69 11.93 8.89 5.18
C ARG A 69 11.27 7.87 4.26
N TYR A 70 11.24 8.18 2.97
CA TYR A 70 10.85 7.23 1.93
C TYR A 70 12.07 6.44 1.45
N SER A 71 11.90 5.13 1.36
CA SER A 71 12.81 4.21 0.70
C SER A 71 12.25 3.83 -0.67
N TYR A 72 13.13 3.70 -1.66
CA TYR A 72 12.82 3.37 -3.03
C TYR A 72 13.50 2.06 -3.39
N THR A 73 12.76 1.16 -4.02
CA THR A 73 13.30 -0.06 -4.59
C THR A 73 13.42 0.13 -6.10
N ILE A 74 14.52 -0.34 -6.67
CA ILE A 74 14.82 -0.25 -8.10
C ILE A 74 14.33 -1.50 -8.82
N LYS A 75 13.96 -1.39 -10.10
CA LYS A 75 13.54 -2.54 -10.93
C LYS A 75 14.70 -3.46 -11.30
N GLU A 76 15.82 -2.85 -11.67
CA GLU A 76 17.04 -3.52 -12.12
C GLU A 76 17.64 -4.39 -10.99
N ASN A 77 17.53 -3.94 -9.73
CA ASN A 77 18.02 -4.66 -8.55
C ASN A 77 17.01 -4.59 -7.38
N PRO A 78 16.00 -5.47 -7.34
CA PRO A 78 14.95 -5.43 -6.32
C PRO A 78 15.43 -5.82 -4.91
N SER A 79 16.65 -6.35 -4.78
CA SER A 79 17.26 -6.66 -3.48
C SER A 79 17.86 -5.43 -2.79
N MET A 80 18.02 -4.33 -3.51
CA MET A 80 18.65 -3.11 -3.00
C MET A 80 17.61 -2.02 -2.84
N PHE A 81 17.76 -1.23 -1.78
CA PHE A 81 16.90 -0.09 -1.51
C PHE A 81 17.76 1.16 -1.35
N TYR A 82 17.20 2.29 -1.73
CA TYR A 82 17.86 3.58 -1.71
C TYR A 82 16.95 4.62 -1.08
N PHE A 83 17.55 5.67 -0.53
CA PHE A 83 16.82 6.79 0.04
C PHE A 83 16.68 7.95 -0.95
N GLU A 84 15.77 8.88 -0.68
CA GLU A 84 15.59 10.10 -1.49
C GLU A 84 16.89 10.87 -1.68
N ASP A 85 17.74 10.92 -0.65
CA ASP A 85 18.99 11.68 -0.68
C ASP A 85 20.06 11.05 -1.58
N GLU A 86 19.86 9.79 -1.99
CA GLU A 86 20.78 9.03 -2.87
C GLU A 86 20.34 9.05 -4.34
N LEU A 87 19.18 9.64 -4.61
CA LEU A 87 18.55 9.68 -5.93
C LEU A 87 18.45 11.11 -6.42
N GLN A 88 18.80 11.34 -7.68
CA GLN A 88 18.61 12.61 -8.37
C GLN A 88 17.62 12.47 -9.51
N THR A 89 16.79 13.50 -9.67
CA THR A 89 15.94 13.67 -10.85
C THR A 89 16.81 13.90 -12.08
N ILE A 90 16.32 13.44 -13.22
CA ILE A 90 16.92 13.76 -14.52
C ILE A 90 16.31 15.09 -14.96
N ASP A 91 17.05 16.19 -14.74
CA ASP A 91 16.71 17.51 -15.30
C ASP A 91 16.85 17.53 -16.84
#